data_AF-A0A5N4CTK5-F1
#
_entry.id   AF-A0A5N4CTK5-F1
#
_cell.length_a   1.000
_cell.length_b   1.000
_cell.length_c   1.000
_cell.angle_alpha   90.00
_cell.angle_beta   90.00
_cell.angle_gamma   90.00
#
_symmetry.space_group_name_H-M   'P 1'
#
loop_
_entity.id
_entity.type
_entity.pdbx_description
1 polymer ?
#
loop_
_entity_poly.entity_id
_entity_poly.type
_entity_poly.pdbx_seq_one_letter_code
_entity_poly.pdbx_strand_id
1 'polypeptide(L)'
;MYQEKVRHHTGEIQDLRGDVNQLIAKLQEMEAMSDEQKMAQKIMKMIQGDYIEKPDFALKSIGASIDFEQTSATYNHDKARSYWNWIRLWNYAQPPDPNVTPGNCWAFSGDRGQVTIRLAQKVYLSNLTLQHIPKTISLSGSLDTAPKDFVIYGMEVSSREEVFLGAFQFQPENIIQMFQLQNQPPRTFGAVKVKISSNWGNPRFTCLYRVRVHGSVTPPREQPNQSPHPKRD
;
A
#
# COMPACT_ATOMS: atom_id res chain seq x y z
N MET A 1 11.90 34.63 -27.87
CA MET A 1 10.60 34.22 -27.30
C MET A 1 9.77 33.26 -28.16
N TYR A 2 9.16 33.66 -29.29
CA TYR A 2 8.30 32.74 -30.07
C TYR A 2 9.08 31.55 -30.67
N GLN A 3 10.22 31.82 -31.32
CA GLN A 3 11.04 30.78 -31.94
C GLN A 3 11.67 29.81 -30.92
N GLU A 4 12.01 30.27 -29.72
CA GLU A 4 12.48 29.41 -28.63
C GLU A 4 11.37 28.47 -28.14
N LYS A 5 10.15 28.98 -27.97
CA LYS A 5 8.99 28.15 -27.62
C LYS A 5 8.70 27.09 -28.68
N VAL A 6 8.77 27.44 -29.97
CA VAL A 6 8.58 26.47 -31.06
C VAL A 6 9.68 25.41 -31.04
N ARG A 7 10.94 25.79 -30.79
CA ARG A 7 12.07 24.86 -30.72
C ARG A 7 11.96 23.92 -29.51
N HIS A 8 11.51 24.44 -28.37
CA HIS A 8 11.24 23.65 -27.16
C HIS A 8 10.15 22.59 -27.40
N HIS A 9 8.97 23.00 -27.88
CA HIS A 9 7.89 22.05 -28.15
C HIS A 9 8.24 21.04 -29.24
N THR A 10 9.04 21.42 -30.24
CA THR A 10 9.52 20.48 -31.26
C THR A 10 10.43 19.41 -30.65
N GLY A 11 11.26 19.79 -29.68
CA GLY A 11 12.08 18.86 -28.90
C GLY A 11 11.21 17.90 -28.08
N GLU A 12 10.25 18.43 -27.32
CA GLU A 12 9.32 17.60 -26.54
C GLU A 12 8.52 16.62 -27.41
N ILE A 13 8.10 17.04 -28.61
CA ILE A 13 7.40 16.17 -29.57
C ILE A 13 8.33 15.08 -30.11
N GLN A 14 9.61 15.38 -30.34
CA GLN A 14 10.59 14.38 -30.77
C GLN A 14 10.86 13.37 -29.68
N ASP A 15 11.00 13.81 -28.43
CA ASP A 15 11.19 12.93 -27.27
C ASP A 15 9.96 12.02 -27.07
N LEU A 16 8.75 12.60 -27.09
CA LEU A 16 7.50 11.85 -27.04
C LEU A 16 7.40 10.79 -28.14
N ARG A 17 7.82 11.13 -29.36
CA ARG A 17 7.83 10.17 -30.48
C ARG A 17 8.85 9.05 -30.25
N GLY A 18 10.00 9.37 -29.65
CA GLY A 18 10.98 8.38 -29.20
C GLY A 18 10.39 7.40 -28.18
N ASP A 19 9.72 7.93 -27.15
CA ASP A 19 9.08 7.14 -26.10
C ASP A 19 7.97 6.23 -26.67
N VAL A 20 7.13 6.77 -27.57
CA VAL A 20 6.08 5.99 -28.23
C VAL A 20 6.66 4.85 -29.05
N ASN A 21 7.74 5.09 -29.81
CA ASN A 21 8.39 4.02 -30.57
C ASN A 21 8.97 2.94 -29.65
N GLN A 22 9.54 3.33 -28.50
CA GLN A 22 10.04 2.39 -27.51
C GLN A 22 8.92 1.57 -26.85
N LEU A 23 7.77 2.20 -26.58
CA LEU A 23 6.58 1.52 -26.07
C LEU A 23 6.03 0.50 -27.08
N ILE A 24 5.98 0.86 -28.38
CA ILE A 24 5.53 -0.05 -29.44
C ILE A 24 6.45 -1.29 -29.52
N ALA A 25 7.77 -1.08 -29.50
CA ALA A 25 8.74 -2.19 -29.51
C ALA A 25 8.54 -3.13 -28.31
N LYS A 26 8.36 -2.57 -27.10
CA LYS A 26 8.06 -3.37 -25.89
C LYS A 26 6.73 -4.11 -25.98
N LEU A 27 5.71 -3.51 -26.59
CA LEU A 27 4.41 -4.16 -26.79
C LEU A 27 4.55 -5.37 -27.71
N GLN A 28 5.27 -5.22 -28.84
CA GLN A 28 5.54 -6.31 -29.77
C GLN A 28 6.36 -7.43 -29.13
N GLU A 29 7.37 -7.09 -28.32
CA GLU A 29 8.12 -8.07 -27.52
C GLU A 29 7.19 -8.83 -26.56
N MET A 30 6.30 -8.11 -25.85
CA MET A 30 5.34 -8.73 -24.92
C MET A 30 4.33 -9.64 -25.63
N GLU A 31 3.86 -9.26 -26.82
CA GLU A 31 2.93 -10.05 -27.64
C GLU A 31 3.60 -11.31 -28.17
N ALA A 32 4.88 -11.22 -28.58
CA ALA A 32 5.68 -12.32 -29.08
C ALA A 32 6.13 -13.32 -28.00
N MET A 33 5.97 -13.00 -26.72
CA MET A 33 6.33 -13.92 -25.64
C MET A 33 5.46 -15.17 -25.60
N SER A 34 6.08 -16.31 -25.31
CA SER A 34 5.36 -17.54 -24.99
C SER A 34 4.58 -17.42 -23.68
N ASP A 35 3.58 -18.29 -23.49
CA ASP A 35 2.79 -18.31 -22.26
C ASP A 35 3.65 -18.62 -21.01
N GLU A 36 4.69 -19.43 -21.16
CA GLU A 36 5.68 -19.71 -20.11
C GLU A 36 6.49 -18.47 -19.74
N GLN A 37 6.93 -17.69 -20.73
CA GLN A 37 7.65 -16.43 -20.50
C GLN A 37 6.75 -15.37 -19.85
N LYS A 38 5.49 -15.27 -20.28
CA LYS A 38 4.48 -14.42 -19.63
C LYS A 38 4.25 -14.83 -18.18
N MET A 39 4.18 -16.14 -17.90
CA MET A 39 4.05 -16.66 -16.54
C MET A 39 5.29 -16.36 -15.70
N ALA A 40 6.49 -16.58 -16.22
CA ALA A 40 7.75 -16.28 -15.52
C ALA A 40 7.88 -14.79 -15.21
N GLN A 41 7.57 -13.90 -16.16
CA GLN A 41 7.56 -12.45 -15.90
C GLN A 41 6.50 -12.06 -14.87
N LYS A 42 5.32 -12.68 -14.92
CA LYS A 42 4.27 -12.46 -13.92
C LYS A 42 4.74 -12.89 -12.53
N ILE A 43 5.39 -14.06 -12.41
CA ILE A 43 6.00 -14.54 -11.17
C ILE A 43 7.08 -13.58 -10.69
N MET A 44 7.98 -13.11 -11.57
CA MET A 44 9.02 -12.15 -11.20
C MET A 44 8.44 -10.82 -10.69
N LYS A 45 7.38 -10.31 -11.31
CA LYS A 45 6.66 -9.11 -10.84
C LYS A 45 5.96 -9.35 -9.50
N MET A 46 5.43 -10.56 -9.26
CA MET A 46 4.87 -10.94 -7.96
C MET A 46 5.95 -11.00 -6.88
N ILE A 47 7.12 -11.58 -7.19
CA ILE A 47 8.27 -11.65 -6.28
C ILE A 47 8.77 -10.26 -5.91
N GLN A 48 8.84 -9.35 -6.89
CA GLN A 48 9.24 -7.96 -6.66
C GLN A 48 8.19 -7.14 -5.92
N GLY A 49 7.00 -7.68 -5.64
CA GLY A 49 5.93 -6.99 -4.93
C GLY A 49 5.24 -5.88 -5.74
N ASP A 50 5.57 -5.77 -7.01
CA ASP A 50 5.00 -4.78 -7.94
C ASP A 50 3.70 -5.29 -8.60
N TYR A 51 3.43 -6.59 -8.54
CA TYR A 51 2.20 -7.15 -9.11
C TYR A 51 1.02 -7.08 -8.12
N ILE A 52 0.54 -5.86 -7.86
CA ILE A 52 -0.82 -5.64 -7.34
C ILE A 52 -1.56 -4.84 -8.41
N GLU A 53 -2.46 -5.50 -9.13
CA GLU A 53 -3.25 -4.92 -10.23
C GLU A 53 -4.36 -3.96 -9.74
N LYS A 54 -4.11 -3.23 -8.64
CA LYS A 54 -5.04 -2.26 -8.05
C LYS A 54 -4.29 -0.99 -7.67
N PRO A 55 -4.83 0.21 -7.98
CA PRO A 55 -4.24 1.48 -7.55
C PRO A 55 -4.04 1.56 -6.04
N ASP A 56 -2.94 2.15 -5.60
CA ASP A 56 -2.60 2.37 -4.18
C ASP A 56 -2.84 3.84 -3.81
N PHE A 57 -4.02 4.14 -3.22
CA PHE A 57 -4.40 5.48 -2.78
C PHE A 57 -3.71 5.93 -1.48
N ALA A 58 -2.94 5.05 -0.83
CA ALA A 58 -2.13 5.35 0.35
C ALA A 58 -0.68 5.73 0.00
N LEU A 59 -0.32 5.75 -1.29
CA LEU A 59 1.04 5.98 -1.75
C LEU A 59 1.45 7.47 -1.61
N LYS A 60 2.62 7.70 -0.98
CA LYS A 60 3.16 9.05 -0.70
C LYS A 60 3.33 9.90 -1.96
N SER A 61 3.88 9.32 -3.03
CA SER A 61 4.25 10.05 -4.26
C SER A 61 3.05 10.62 -5.02
N ILE A 62 1.84 10.13 -4.76
CA ILE A 62 0.60 10.62 -5.36
C ILE A 62 -0.21 11.53 -4.42
N GLY A 63 0.34 11.89 -3.25
CA GLY A 63 -0.26 12.86 -2.33
C GLY A 63 -0.87 12.28 -1.05
N ALA A 64 -0.75 10.98 -0.78
CA ALA A 64 -1.17 10.42 0.51
C ALA A 64 -0.25 10.90 1.65
N SER A 65 -0.82 11.05 2.85
CA SER A 65 -0.10 11.53 4.04
C SER A 65 -0.54 10.82 5.31
N ILE A 66 0.25 10.92 6.39
CA ILE A 66 -0.14 10.40 7.71
C ILE A 66 -0.85 11.48 8.50
N ASP A 67 -1.97 11.12 9.13
CA ASP A 67 -2.60 11.92 10.17
C ASP A 67 -1.94 11.60 11.51
N PHE A 68 -0.97 12.44 11.90
CA PHE A 68 -0.18 12.24 13.12
C PHE A 68 -1.00 12.34 14.41
N GLU A 69 -2.10 13.10 14.42
CA GLU A 69 -2.96 13.23 15.61
C GLU A 69 -3.73 11.94 15.90
N GLN A 70 -3.98 11.13 14.85
CA GLN A 70 -4.71 9.87 14.94
C GLN A 70 -3.81 8.64 14.75
N THR A 71 -2.50 8.83 14.80
CA THR A 71 -1.50 7.77 14.67
C THR A 71 -0.75 7.62 15.99
N SER A 72 -0.49 6.38 16.41
CA SER A 72 0.27 6.09 17.63
C SER A 72 1.67 6.71 17.59
N ALA A 73 2.22 7.02 18.75
CA ALA A 73 3.59 7.51 18.85
C ALA A 73 4.57 6.47 18.28
N THR A 74 5.55 6.92 17.50
CA THR A 74 6.62 6.04 17.02
C THR A 74 7.42 5.51 18.19
N TYR A 75 7.70 4.21 18.18
CA TYR A 75 8.60 3.58 19.11
C TYR A 75 10.02 4.12 18.91
N ASN A 76 10.53 4.79 19.94
CA ASN A 76 11.91 5.25 19.97
C ASN A 76 12.72 4.29 20.85
N HIS A 77 13.69 3.58 20.26
CA HIS A 77 14.61 2.79 21.05
C HIS A 77 15.76 3.69 21.53
N ASP A 78 15.96 3.80 22.84
CA ASP A 78 17.02 4.60 23.50
C ASP A 78 18.48 4.26 23.08
N LYS A 79 18.68 3.39 22.09
CA LYS A 79 20.01 2.99 21.57
C LYS A 79 20.53 3.84 20.41
N ALA A 80 19.80 4.85 19.96
CA ALA A 80 20.32 5.88 19.05
C ALA A 80 20.67 7.18 19.80
N ARG A 81 21.36 7.09 20.94
CA ARG A 81 22.05 8.25 21.53
C ARG A 81 23.29 8.57 20.70
N SER A 82 23.09 9.15 19.51
CA SER A 82 24.15 9.92 18.84
C SER A 82 24.15 11.33 19.40
N TYR A 83 25.32 11.84 19.76
CA TYR A 83 25.58 13.11 20.43
C TYR A 83 25.18 14.37 19.61
N TRP A 84 24.46 14.20 18.51
CA TRP A 84 24.06 15.23 17.54
C TRP A 84 22.52 15.37 17.53
N ASN A 85 21.97 15.91 18.61
CA ASN A 85 20.54 16.09 18.86
C ASN A 85 19.78 17.05 17.91
N TRP A 86 20.39 17.51 16.81
CA TRP A 86 19.75 18.39 15.81
C TRP A 86 19.24 17.61 14.57
N ILE A 87 19.64 16.35 14.38
CA ILE A 87 19.13 15.48 13.31
C ILE A 87 18.15 14.46 13.90
N ARG A 88 17.02 14.94 14.43
CA ARG A 88 15.87 14.10 14.84
C ARG A 88 15.04 13.66 13.62
N LEU A 89 15.67 13.12 12.56
CA LEU A 89 14.99 13.02 11.26
C LEU A 89 14.33 11.67 10.92
N TRP A 90 14.62 10.54 11.56
CA TRP A 90 14.38 9.25 10.87
C TRP A 90 13.46 8.20 11.50
N ASN A 91 12.62 8.50 12.50
CA ASN A 91 11.62 7.52 12.97
C ASN A 91 10.26 8.19 13.25
N TYR A 92 9.61 8.68 12.20
CA TYR A 92 8.19 9.06 12.26
C TYR A 92 7.37 8.08 11.44
N ALA A 93 6.11 7.87 11.81
CA ALA A 93 5.15 7.22 10.91
C ALA A 93 5.23 7.93 9.55
N GLN A 94 5.65 7.20 8.52
CA GLN A 94 5.70 7.72 7.17
C GLN A 94 4.57 7.11 6.35
N PRO A 95 4.02 7.85 5.38
CA PRO A 95 3.16 7.24 4.39
C PRO A 95 3.97 6.14 3.67
N PRO A 96 3.34 5.03 3.29
CA PRO A 96 4.03 3.88 2.75
C PRO A 96 4.90 4.24 1.55
N ASP A 97 6.21 3.94 1.65
CA ASP A 97 7.19 4.03 0.57
C ASP A 97 7.17 2.72 -0.24
N PRO A 98 7.39 2.73 -1.57
CA PRO A 98 7.50 1.50 -2.33
C PRO A 98 8.58 0.53 -1.83
N ASN A 99 9.64 1.04 -1.20
CA ASN A 99 10.78 0.22 -0.79
C ASN A 99 10.55 -0.50 0.56
N VAL A 100 10.56 -1.84 0.54
CA VAL A 100 10.40 -2.69 1.73
C VAL A 100 11.71 -3.43 2.01
N THR A 101 12.56 -2.83 2.82
CA THR A 101 13.86 -3.41 3.26
C THR A 101 13.93 -3.53 4.78
N PRO A 102 14.68 -4.50 5.33
CA PRO A 102 14.85 -4.63 6.77
C PRO A 102 15.23 -3.30 7.45
N GLY A 103 14.54 -2.95 8.54
CA GLY A 103 14.73 -1.67 9.24
C GLY A 103 13.86 -0.50 8.76
N ASN A 104 13.32 -0.53 7.53
CA ASN A 104 12.47 0.53 6.98
C ASN A 104 10.97 0.28 7.27
N CYS A 105 10.63 0.02 8.52
CA CYS A 105 9.25 -0.12 8.98
C CYS A 105 8.90 0.95 10.03
N TRP A 106 7.63 1.32 10.11
CA TRP A 106 7.14 2.13 11.21
C TRP A 106 6.90 1.23 12.43
N ALA A 107 7.63 1.49 13.52
CA ALA A 107 7.48 0.77 14.77
C ALA A 107 6.63 1.56 15.77
N PHE A 108 5.75 0.88 16.51
CA PHE A 108 5.04 1.42 17.68
C PHE A 108 5.22 0.51 18.89
N SER A 109 5.09 1.06 20.09
CA SER A 109 5.35 0.31 21.33
C SER A 109 4.25 -0.73 21.61
N GLY A 110 4.67 -1.91 22.04
CA GLY A 110 3.77 -3.03 22.35
C GLY A 110 3.17 -3.68 21.12
N ASP A 111 2.02 -4.32 21.32
CA ASP A 111 1.26 -5.11 20.34
C ASP A 111 -0.02 -4.40 19.84
N ARG A 112 -0.31 -3.22 20.40
CA ARG A 112 -1.49 -2.42 20.08
C ARG A 112 -1.11 -1.02 19.66
N GLY A 113 -1.63 -0.60 18.52
CA GLY A 113 -1.35 0.70 17.94
C GLY A 113 -2.23 0.98 16.74
N GLN A 114 -2.13 2.18 16.19
CA GLN A 114 -2.93 2.57 15.04
C GLN A 114 -2.19 3.53 14.13
N VAL A 115 -2.43 3.41 12.83
CA VAL A 115 -2.00 4.38 11.82
C VAL A 115 -3.22 4.91 11.07
N THR A 116 -3.26 6.22 10.87
CA THR A 116 -4.29 6.88 10.06
C THR A 116 -3.63 7.48 8.83
N ILE A 117 -4.04 7.00 7.66
CA ILE A 117 -3.51 7.40 6.36
C ILE A 117 -4.56 8.24 5.66
N ARG A 118 -4.25 9.51 5.40
CA ARG A 118 -5.01 10.38 4.49
C ARG A 118 -4.69 9.96 3.06
N LEU A 119 -5.72 9.59 2.32
CA LEU A 119 -5.59 9.11 0.96
C LEU A 119 -5.32 10.27 0.02
N ALA A 120 -4.69 9.97 -1.13
CA ALA A 120 -4.47 10.96 -2.19
C ALA A 120 -5.76 11.62 -2.69
N GLN A 121 -6.89 10.90 -2.62
CA GLN A 121 -8.21 11.40 -2.93
C GLN A 121 -9.29 10.54 -2.25
N LYS A 122 -10.53 11.05 -2.22
CA LYS A 122 -11.68 10.28 -1.70
C LYS A 122 -12.04 9.13 -2.65
N VAL A 123 -12.21 7.92 -2.09
CA VAL A 123 -12.52 6.70 -2.87
C VAL A 123 -13.53 5.81 -2.17
N TYR A 124 -14.26 5.02 -2.97
CA TYR A 124 -15.02 3.86 -2.51
C TYR A 124 -14.03 2.73 -2.23
N LEU A 125 -13.82 2.44 -0.95
CA LEU A 125 -12.82 1.48 -0.50
C LEU A 125 -13.25 0.04 -0.82
N SER A 126 -12.32 -0.78 -1.34
CA SER A 126 -12.59 -2.18 -1.69
C SER A 126 -11.66 -3.16 -1.00
N ASN A 127 -10.35 -2.85 -0.96
CA ASN A 127 -9.33 -3.75 -0.42
C ASN A 127 -8.25 -2.96 0.33
N LEU A 128 -7.58 -3.66 1.23
CA LEU A 128 -6.34 -3.21 1.84
C LEU A 128 -5.28 -4.28 1.67
N THR A 129 -4.05 -3.89 1.35
CA THR A 129 -2.93 -4.83 1.27
C THR A 129 -1.92 -4.51 2.36
N LEU A 130 -1.53 -5.51 3.15
CA LEU A 130 -0.39 -5.43 4.04
C LEU A 130 0.78 -6.20 3.45
N GLN A 131 1.96 -5.61 3.57
CA GLN A 131 3.22 -6.22 3.19
C GLN A 131 4.18 -6.18 4.37
N HIS A 132 4.91 -7.27 4.58
CA HIS A 132 5.95 -7.44 5.60
C HIS A 132 7.18 -8.13 4.98
N ILE A 133 8.35 -7.99 5.60
CA ILE A 133 9.56 -8.70 5.15
C ILE A 133 9.44 -10.21 5.37
N PRO A 134 10.02 -11.05 4.48
CA PRO A 134 10.14 -12.48 4.74
C PRO A 134 11.13 -12.78 5.87
N LYS A 135 10.95 -13.94 6.52
CA LYS A 135 11.84 -14.43 7.59
C LYS A 135 13.31 -14.49 7.15
N THR A 136 13.56 -14.83 5.89
CA THR A 136 14.90 -15.00 5.30
C THR A 136 15.74 -13.73 5.30
N ILE A 137 15.12 -12.54 5.35
CA ILE A 137 15.82 -11.25 5.40
C ILE A 137 15.64 -10.54 6.74
N SER A 138 14.99 -11.18 7.72
CA SER A 138 14.88 -10.65 9.08
C SER A 138 16.21 -10.78 9.80
N LEU A 139 16.75 -9.65 10.27
CA LEU A 139 18.01 -9.64 11.04
C LEU A 139 17.93 -10.44 12.35
N SER A 140 16.72 -10.58 12.90
CA SER A 140 16.47 -11.38 14.11
C SER A 140 16.22 -12.86 13.82
N GLY A 141 16.02 -13.23 12.55
CA GLY A 141 15.52 -14.56 12.16
C GLY A 141 14.06 -14.84 12.58
N SER A 142 13.34 -13.84 13.11
CA SER A 142 11.96 -13.94 13.59
C SER A 142 11.02 -13.00 12.85
N LEU A 143 9.72 -13.29 12.94
CA LEU A 143 8.61 -12.48 12.43
C LEU A 143 7.63 -12.05 13.54
N ASP A 144 8.06 -12.18 14.80
CA ASP A 144 7.30 -11.85 16.02
C ASP A 144 6.83 -10.38 16.09
N THR A 145 7.53 -9.47 15.41
CA THR A 145 7.19 -8.05 15.34
C THR A 145 6.12 -7.72 14.28
N ALA A 146 5.73 -8.67 13.43
CA ALA A 146 4.72 -8.44 12.43
C ALA A 146 3.34 -8.17 13.08
N PRO A 147 2.48 -7.31 12.49
CA PRO A 147 1.11 -7.17 12.95
C PRO A 147 0.36 -8.50 12.79
N LYS A 148 -0.54 -8.81 13.73
CA LYS A 148 -1.36 -10.03 13.67
C LYS A 148 -2.83 -9.68 13.45
N ASP A 149 -3.56 -9.40 14.52
CA ASP A 149 -4.99 -9.06 14.42
C ASP A 149 -5.15 -7.56 14.22
N PHE A 150 -5.97 -7.14 13.26
CA PHE A 150 -6.18 -5.73 12.98
C PHE A 150 -7.58 -5.43 12.45
N VAL A 151 -7.99 -4.17 12.63
CA VAL A 151 -9.30 -3.65 12.22
C VAL A 151 -9.11 -2.44 11.32
N ILE A 152 -9.91 -2.37 10.26
CA ILE A 152 -9.88 -1.28 9.29
C ILE A 152 -11.12 -0.42 9.47
N TYR A 153 -10.91 0.90 9.51
CA TYR A 153 -11.97 1.91 9.50
C TYR A 153 -11.78 2.88 8.34
N GLY A 154 -12.90 3.25 7.71
CA GLY A 154 -12.98 4.38 6.80
C GLY A 154 -13.27 5.64 7.59
N MET A 155 -12.54 6.71 7.27
CA MET A 155 -12.59 7.98 7.99
C MET A 155 -12.97 9.12 7.07
N GLU A 156 -13.84 10.01 7.55
CA GLU A 156 -14.00 11.36 7.00
C GLU A 156 -13.11 12.32 7.80
N VAL A 157 -12.25 13.06 7.09
CA VAL A 157 -11.17 13.85 7.74
C VAL A 157 -11.74 15.00 8.56
N SER A 158 -12.85 15.61 8.13
CA SER A 158 -13.48 16.75 8.80
C SER A 158 -14.24 16.36 10.07
N SER A 159 -15.01 15.27 10.04
CA SER A 159 -15.85 14.85 11.17
C SER A 159 -15.17 13.90 12.14
N ARG A 160 -14.02 13.31 11.77
CA ARG A 160 -13.34 12.22 12.51
C ARG A 160 -14.24 11.00 12.78
N GLU A 161 -15.33 10.85 12.03
CA GLU A 161 -16.21 9.69 12.12
C GLU A 161 -15.46 8.45 11.62
N GLU A 162 -15.48 7.38 12.41
CA GLU A 162 -14.93 6.08 12.02
C GLU A 162 -16.07 5.15 11.59
N VAL A 163 -15.95 4.56 10.40
CA VAL A 163 -16.86 3.49 9.95
C VAL A 163 -16.09 2.20 9.82
N PHE A 164 -16.55 1.17 10.51
CA PHE A 164 -15.97 -0.16 10.45
C PHE A 164 -16.06 -0.74 9.03
N LEU A 165 -14.92 -1.19 8.49
CA LEU A 165 -14.82 -1.79 7.16
C LEU A 165 -14.43 -3.27 7.21
N GLY A 166 -13.87 -3.75 8.32
CA GLY A 166 -13.61 -5.16 8.54
C GLY A 166 -12.53 -5.43 9.58
N ALA A 167 -12.50 -6.67 10.07
CA ALA A 167 -11.47 -7.20 10.95
C ALA A 167 -10.77 -8.40 10.31
N PHE A 168 -9.45 -8.45 10.42
CA PHE A 168 -8.60 -9.38 9.69
C PHE A 168 -7.42 -9.84 10.55
N GLN A 169 -6.76 -10.91 10.09
CA GLN A 169 -5.52 -11.42 10.67
C GLN A 169 -4.47 -11.57 9.57
N PHE A 170 -3.27 -11.05 9.80
CA PHE A 170 -2.13 -11.15 8.89
C PHE A 170 -1.25 -12.35 9.23
N GLN A 171 -0.97 -13.22 8.24
CA GLN A 171 -0.08 -14.39 8.38
C GLN A 171 1.35 -14.07 7.92
N PRO A 172 2.35 -13.97 8.80
CA PRO A 172 3.63 -13.35 8.48
C PRO A 172 4.51 -14.21 7.56
N GLU A 173 4.14 -15.47 7.34
CA GLU A 173 4.72 -16.35 6.33
C GLU A 173 4.49 -15.83 4.91
N ASN A 174 3.41 -15.07 4.68
CA ASN A 174 3.11 -14.44 3.41
C ASN A 174 3.60 -12.99 3.39
N ILE A 175 4.52 -12.70 2.46
CA ILE A 175 5.13 -11.36 2.31
C ILE A 175 4.08 -10.29 2.03
N ILE A 176 3.09 -10.59 1.19
CA ILE A 176 2.04 -9.66 0.75
C ILE A 176 0.69 -10.35 0.91
N GLN A 177 -0.26 -9.70 1.59
CA GLN A 177 -1.63 -10.18 1.73
C GLN A 177 -2.62 -9.07 1.44
N MET A 178 -3.59 -9.37 0.58
CA MET A 178 -4.70 -8.48 0.27
C MET A 178 -5.96 -8.94 1.00
N PHE A 179 -6.62 -8.00 1.65
CA PHE A 179 -7.84 -8.20 2.43
C PHE A 179 -8.99 -7.48 1.75
N GLN A 180 -10.02 -8.22 1.34
CA GLN A 180 -11.28 -7.64 0.86
C GLN A 180 -12.07 -7.11 2.05
N LEU A 181 -12.52 -5.85 1.97
CA LEU A 181 -13.29 -5.23 3.04
C LEU A 181 -14.65 -5.91 3.22
N GLN A 182 -14.99 -6.23 4.47
CA GLN A 182 -16.23 -6.92 4.86
C GLN A 182 -17.45 -5.99 4.72
N ASN A 183 -17.27 -4.71 5.04
CA ASN A 183 -18.29 -3.68 4.90
C ASN A 183 -17.81 -2.61 3.92
N GLN A 184 -18.59 -2.37 2.87
CA GLN A 184 -18.29 -1.41 1.80
C GLN A 184 -19.50 -0.49 1.61
N PRO A 185 -19.72 0.47 2.51
CA PRO A 185 -20.85 1.39 2.40
C PRO A 185 -20.75 2.19 1.09
N PRO A 186 -21.88 2.60 0.49
CA PRO A 186 -21.92 3.34 -0.78
C PRO A 186 -21.53 4.82 -0.58
N ARG A 187 -20.39 5.07 0.05
CA ARG A 187 -19.81 6.40 0.27
C ARG A 187 -18.30 6.35 0.10
N THR A 188 -17.70 7.50 -0.18
CA THR A 188 -16.25 7.63 -0.29
C THR A 188 -15.62 8.01 1.05
N PHE A 189 -14.35 7.67 1.20
CA PHE A 189 -13.56 8.01 2.38
C PHE A 189 -12.29 8.74 1.97
N GLY A 190 -11.92 9.78 2.72
CA GLY A 190 -10.68 10.53 2.51
C GLY A 190 -9.49 10.01 3.33
N ALA A 191 -9.74 9.13 4.30
CA ALA A 191 -8.71 8.52 5.12
C ALA A 191 -9.09 7.08 5.51
N VAL A 192 -8.08 6.28 5.82
CA VAL A 192 -8.23 4.93 6.39
C VAL A 192 -7.45 4.87 7.69
N LYS A 193 -8.08 4.30 8.72
CA LYS A 193 -7.42 3.98 10.00
C LYS A 193 -7.27 2.48 10.13
N VAL A 194 -6.03 2.05 10.33
CA VAL A 194 -5.67 0.65 10.60
C VAL A 194 -5.33 0.53 12.09
N LYS A 195 -6.15 -0.16 12.85
CA LYS A 195 -5.94 -0.43 14.28
C LYS A 195 -5.37 -1.84 14.46
N ILE A 196 -4.12 -1.95 14.86
CA ILE A 196 -3.48 -3.21 15.22
C ILE A 196 -3.86 -3.56 16.67
N SER A 197 -4.34 -4.78 16.87
CA SER A 197 -4.85 -5.29 18.15
C SER A 197 -3.91 -6.30 18.81
N SER A 198 -3.02 -6.91 18.03
CA SER A 198 -1.99 -7.86 18.48
C SER A 198 -0.83 -7.96 17.46
N ASN A 199 0.27 -8.58 17.89
CA ASN A 199 1.38 -8.97 17.03
C ASN A 199 1.70 -10.47 17.20
N TRP A 200 2.78 -10.94 16.58
CA TRP A 200 3.19 -12.35 16.60
C TRP A 200 4.10 -12.73 17.78
N GLY A 201 4.08 -11.93 18.86
CA GLY A 201 4.69 -12.30 20.14
C GLY A 201 5.83 -11.39 20.60
N ASN A 202 6.18 -10.32 19.86
CA ASN A 202 7.20 -9.40 20.33
C ASN A 202 6.66 -8.51 21.48
N PRO A 203 7.25 -8.56 22.68
CA PRO A 203 6.70 -7.83 23.83
C PRO A 203 7.03 -6.33 23.82
N ARG A 204 7.91 -5.85 22.95
CA ARG A 204 8.44 -4.47 22.99
C ARG A 204 7.80 -3.56 21.96
N PHE A 205 7.62 -4.04 20.74
CA PHE A 205 7.12 -3.24 19.63
C PHE A 205 6.54 -4.11 18.52
N THR A 206 5.78 -3.46 17.66
CA THR A 206 5.24 -4.03 16.41
C THR A 206 5.73 -3.18 15.25
N CYS A 207 6.12 -3.80 14.14
CA CYS A 207 6.64 -3.11 12.96
C CYS A 207 5.71 -3.27 11.76
N LEU A 208 5.20 -2.15 11.27
CA LEU A 208 4.36 -2.09 10.09
C LEU A 208 5.18 -1.58 8.90
N TYR A 209 5.35 -2.42 7.89
CA TYR A 209 6.16 -2.08 6.71
C TYR A 209 5.38 -1.27 5.69
N ARG A 210 4.42 -1.89 5.00
CA ARG A 210 3.66 -1.20 3.95
C ARG A 210 2.18 -1.55 3.99
N VAL A 211 1.36 -0.51 3.94
CA VAL A 211 -0.09 -0.57 3.79
C VAL A 211 -0.43 0.00 2.42
N ARG A 212 -1.21 -0.72 1.62
CA ARG A 212 -1.77 -0.20 0.37
C ARG A 212 -3.27 -0.13 0.49
N VAL A 213 -3.88 0.95 0.00
CA VAL A 213 -5.33 1.13 0.06
C VAL A 213 -5.89 1.16 -1.36
N HIS A 214 -6.87 0.29 -1.61
CA HIS A 214 -7.44 0.09 -2.93
C HIS A 214 -8.93 0.44 -2.95
N GLY A 215 -9.39 0.95 -4.09
CA GLY A 215 -10.78 1.35 -4.27
C GLY A 215 -11.04 1.90 -5.67
N SER A 216 -12.16 2.60 -5.79
CA SER A 216 -12.54 3.32 -7.01
C SER A 216 -12.96 4.76 -6.71
N VAL A 217 -12.74 5.65 -7.68
CA VAL A 217 -13.24 7.03 -7.66
C VAL A 217 -14.70 7.11 -8.12
N THR A 218 -15.18 6.04 -8.76
CA THR A 218 -16.57 5.86 -9.19
C THR A 218 -17.30 4.90 -8.25
N PRO A 219 -18.63 5.05 -8.10
CA PRO A 219 -19.43 4.13 -7.30
C PRO A 219 -19.23 2.67 -7.76
N PRO A 220 -19.29 1.69 -6.83
CA PRO A 220 -19.30 0.28 -7.19
C PRO A 220 -20.46 0.00 -8.16
N ARG A 221 -20.19 -0.68 -9.27
CA ARG A 221 -21.25 -1.18 -10.14
C ARG A 221 -21.96 -2.31 -9.41
N GLU A 222 -23.29 -2.25 -9.28
CA GLU A 222 -24.07 -3.40 -8.85
C GLU A 222 -23.79 -4.56 -9.81
N GLN A 223 -23.32 -5.70 -9.28
CA GLN A 223 -23.23 -6.90 -10.10
C GLN A 223 -24.66 -7.36 -10.42
N PRO A 224 -25.00 -7.64 -11.69
CA PRO A 224 -26.27 -8.25 -12.00
C PRO A 224 -26.32 -9.62 -11.30
N ASN A 225 -27.36 -9.84 -10.48
CA ASN A 225 -27.64 -11.13 -9.85
C ASN A 225 -27.49 -12.24 -10.91
N GLN A 226 -26.56 -13.18 -10.69
CA GLN A 226 -26.53 -14.40 -11.47
C GLN A 226 -27.79 -15.19 -11.15
N SER A 227 -28.72 -15.21 -12.10
CA SER A 227 -29.89 -16.09 -12.09
C SER A 227 -29.42 -17.54 -11.92
N PRO A 228 -30.08 -18.35 -11.07
CA PRO A 228 -29.70 -19.74 -10.90
C PRO A 228 -29.92 -20.48 -12.23
N HIS A 229 -28.85 -21.11 -12.74
CA HIS A 229 -28.94 -22.00 -13.89
C HIS A 229 -29.95 -23.12 -13.63
N PRO A 230 -30.87 -23.42 -14.57
CA PRO A 230 -31.79 -24.54 -14.42
C PRO A 230 -30.98 -25.84 -14.50
N LYS A 231 -31.19 -26.72 -13.51
CA LYS A 231 -30.73 -28.11 -13.57
C LYS A 231 -31.39 -28.75 -14.79
N ARG A 232 -30.58 -29.35 -15.66
CA ARG A 232 -31.09 -30.31 -16.65
C ARG A 232 -31.32 -31.63 -15.92
N ASP A 233 -32.55 -32.09 -15.98
CA ASP A 233 -32.94 -33.49 -15.74
C ASP A 233 -32.41 -34.38 -16.87
#